data_AF-X0RVB5-F1
#
_entry.id   AF-X0RVB5-F1
#
_cell.length_a   1.000
_cell.length_b   1.000
_cell.length_c   1.000
_cell.angle_alpha   90.00
_cell.angle_beta   90.00
_cell.angle_gamma   90.00
#
_symmetry.space_group_name_H-M   'P 1'
#
loop_
_entity.id
_entity.type
_entity.pdbx_description
1 polymer ?
#
loop_
_entity_poly.entity_id
_entity_poly.type
_entity_poly.pdbx_seq_one_letter_code
_entity_poly.pdbx_strand_id
1 'polypeptide(L)'
;MIVKDTDASGYAVSSEDTKDPANGYLNYKAPVSDSQCSGYGIYFLTDGEPNNSSSNTASKLMNLSLKGNTSSLNINKKCPDGLEDGRYGADGAWSCMGDYSKKLRDVTNPSKRSILTATVGFGKEFAGIKTSVDGAGKTVYHCDESASSSYKPSQDAKNLCELGSEAYGGGGFYYTTDADSLAASVTSFTAKLTQVIETAPSGTITIPNDPLSSTNLQPFAYLPMLEPKVAGSQYVWPGNLKKYNVYQGTLYGKSTFPFSESSRLYVDDDDDDFPDDLSASTQDLWSTTDYKNDKGESSNNSIYAGGAYARLKAPITATPDSTRNVYVESDDKLVNVKVESGVVSGFDKLDGTYGVKEKLYLLSFFRL
;
A
#
# COMPACT_ATOMS: atom_id res chain seq x y z
N MET A 1 9.39 -16.18 8.42
CA MET A 1 9.20 -15.67 9.80
C MET A 1 9.69 -16.73 10.78
N ILE A 2 10.76 -16.46 11.54
CA ILE A 2 11.35 -17.43 12.47
C ILE A 2 10.80 -17.11 13.87
N VAL A 3 9.80 -17.86 14.34
CA VAL A 3 9.38 -17.76 15.74
C VAL A 3 9.59 -19.14 16.35
N LYS A 4 10.70 -19.32 17.05
CA LYS A 4 10.85 -20.44 17.99
C LYS A 4 9.85 -20.25 19.12
N ASP A 5 9.13 -21.30 19.46
CA ASP A 5 8.21 -21.35 20.60
C ASP A 5 8.86 -20.79 21.88
N THR A 6 8.08 -20.03 22.65
CA THR A 6 8.43 -19.55 24.00
C THR A 6 7.24 -19.76 24.93
N ASP A 7 7.49 -19.96 26.23
CA ASP A 7 6.46 -20.26 27.24
C ASP A 7 5.29 -19.24 27.27
N ALA A 8 5.55 -17.99 26.84
CA ALA A 8 4.56 -16.92 26.82
C ALA A 8 3.86 -16.72 25.45
N SER A 9 4.22 -17.51 24.42
CA SER A 9 3.68 -17.33 23.06
C SER A 9 2.33 -17.99 22.83
N GLY A 10 1.95 -18.95 23.68
CA GLY A 10 0.79 -19.82 23.44
C GLY A 10 0.96 -20.72 22.20
N TYR A 11 2.12 -20.74 21.56
CA TYR A 11 2.34 -21.51 20.32
C TYR A 11 2.23 -23.01 20.54
N ALA A 12 2.66 -23.50 21.71
CA ALA A 12 2.49 -24.90 22.10
C ALA A 12 1.05 -25.42 21.95
N VAL A 13 0.03 -24.58 22.25
CA VAL A 13 -1.40 -24.96 22.19
C VAL A 13 -2.04 -24.72 20.82
N SER A 14 -1.29 -24.20 19.84
CA SER A 14 -1.80 -24.05 18.47
C SER A 14 -2.01 -25.40 17.78
N SER A 15 -2.91 -25.42 16.80
CA SER A 15 -3.21 -26.61 16.01
C SER A 15 -1.98 -27.10 15.25
N GLU A 16 -1.80 -28.42 15.16
CA GLU A 16 -0.62 -29.06 14.59
C GLU A 16 -0.43 -28.73 13.10
N ASP A 17 -1.52 -28.55 12.35
CA ASP A 17 -1.51 -28.17 10.93
C ASP A 17 -0.96 -26.76 10.66
N THR A 18 -0.90 -25.90 11.70
CA THR A 18 -0.29 -24.57 11.63
C THR A 18 1.21 -24.59 11.90
N LYS A 19 1.79 -25.76 12.21
CA LYS A 19 3.19 -25.92 12.58
C LYS A 19 3.98 -26.54 11.42
N ASP A 20 5.21 -26.06 11.22
CA ASP A 20 6.08 -26.51 10.14
C ASP A 20 6.81 -27.81 10.52
N PRO A 21 6.49 -28.96 9.90
CA PRO A 21 7.13 -30.23 10.20
C PRO A 21 8.62 -30.24 9.83
N ALA A 22 9.05 -29.43 8.85
CA ALA A 22 10.45 -29.37 8.42
C ALA A 22 11.36 -28.74 9.50
N ASN A 23 10.76 -27.96 10.42
CA ASN A 23 11.44 -27.30 11.53
C ASN A 23 11.09 -27.92 12.89
N GLY A 24 10.72 -29.21 12.91
CA GLY A 24 10.39 -29.93 14.14
C GLY A 24 9.17 -29.36 14.87
N TYR A 25 8.21 -28.78 14.13
CA TYR A 25 6.97 -28.18 14.66
C TYR A 25 7.19 -26.97 15.57
N LEU A 26 8.36 -26.32 15.49
CA LEU A 26 8.71 -25.17 16.31
C LEU A 26 8.41 -23.81 15.66
N ASN A 27 8.05 -23.80 14.37
CA ASN A 27 7.81 -22.59 13.59
C ASN A 27 6.42 -22.62 12.93
N TYR A 28 5.76 -21.47 12.86
CA TYR A 28 4.50 -21.32 12.14
C TYR A 28 4.67 -21.61 10.64
N LYS A 29 3.79 -22.46 10.11
CA LYS A 29 3.68 -22.76 8.68
C LYS A 29 2.66 -21.80 8.06
N ALA A 30 3.16 -20.77 7.38
CA ALA A 30 2.31 -19.85 6.65
C ALA A 30 1.52 -20.60 5.54
N PRO A 31 0.19 -20.39 5.43
CA PRO A 31 -0.62 -21.02 4.39
C PRO A 31 -0.46 -20.37 3.02
N VAL A 32 0.24 -19.23 2.95
CA VAL A 32 0.48 -18.46 1.74
C VAL A 32 1.82 -18.83 1.12
N SER A 33 1.82 -19.06 -0.20
CA SER A 33 3.04 -19.07 -1.02
C SER A 33 3.49 -17.63 -1.28
N ASP A 34 4.78 -17.43 -1.55
CA ASP A 34 5.38 -16.13 -1.94
C ASP A 34 4.92 -15.63 -3.33
N SER A 35 3.72 -16.04 -3.78
CA SER A 35 3.10 -15.56 -5.00
C SER A 35 2.75 -14.07 -4.92
N GLN A 36 2.92 -13.37 -6.04
CA GLN A 36 2.68 -11.93 -6.23
C GLN A 36 1.22 -11.48 -5.97
N CYS A 37 0.30 -12.39 -5.65
CA CYS A 37 -1.11 -12.07 -5.37
C CYS A 37 -1.55 -12.42 -3.93
N SER A 38 -0.62 -12.82 -3.05
CA SER A 38 -0.95 -13.21 -1.68
C SER A 38 -1.25 -11.99 -0.79
N GLY A 39 -2.46 -11.87 -0.26
CA GLY A 39 -2.79 -10.83 0.73
C GLY A 39 -2.33 -11.21 2.13
N TYR A 40 -1.66 -10.31 2.85
CA TYR A 40 -1.18 -10.56 4.21
C TYR A 40 -1.94 -9.68 5.22
N GLY A 41 -2.59 -10.32 6.19
CA GLY A 41 -3.32 -9.60 7.20
C GLY A 41 -3.61 -10.42 8.45
N ILE A 42 -3.83 -9.72 9.54
CA ILE A 42 -4.26 -10.27 10.83
C ILE A 42 -5.71 -9.86 11.03
N TYR A 43 -6.58 -10.84 11.19
CA TYR A 43 -7.97 -10.63 11.57
C TYR A 43 -8.14 -11.01 13.05
N PHE A 44 -8.38 -10.02 13.91
CA PHE A 44 -8.42 -10.19 15.36
C PHE A 44 -9.84 -9.98 15.88
N LEU A 45 -10.51 -11.09 16.22
CA LEU A 45 -11.86 -11.11 16.80
C LEU A 45 -11.77 -11.33 18.30
N THR A 46 -12.43 -10.48 19.10
CA THR A 46 -12.53 -10.63 20.55
C THR A 46 -13.89 -10.19 21.07
N ASP A 47 -14.37 -10.86 22.11
CA ASP A 47 -15.54 -10.49 22.91
C ASP A 47 -15.16 -9.96 24.30
N GLY A 48 -13.87 -9.81 24.59
CA GLY A 48 -13.35 -9.35 25.88
C GLY A 48 -12.07 -8.50 25.77
N GLU A 49 -11.49 -8.21 26.93
CA GLU A 49 -10.34 -7.31 27.11
C GLU A 49 -9.08 -8.07 27.60
N PRO A 50 -7.87 -7.69 27.15
CA PRO A 50 -6.61 -8.33 27.53
C PRO A 50 -6.26 -8.04 28.99
N ASN A 51 -5.85 -9.08 29.74
CA ASN A 51 -5.75 -8.98 31.20
C ASN A 51 -4.58 -9.74 31.86
N ASN A 52 -3.71 -10.39 31.09
CA ASN A 52 -2.66 -11.26 31.65
C ASN A 52 -1.37 -11.26 30.81
N SER A 53 -0.77 -10.08 30.64
CA SER A 53 0.49 -9.89 29.93
C SER A 53 1.37 -8.84 30.64
N SER A 54 2.35 -8.28 29.94
CA SER A 54 3.05 -7.05 30.33
C SER A 54 3.73 -6.46 29.09
N SER A 55 4.06 -5.16 29.09
CA SER A 55 4.85 -4.55 28.00
C SER A 55 6.18 -5.30 27.79
N ASN A 56 6.82 -5.79 28.84
CA ASN A 56 8.07 -6.54 28.72
C ASN A 56 7.88 -7.93 28.06
N THR A 57 6.83 -8.65 28.43
CA THR A 57 6.52 -9.95 27.82
C THR A 57 6.11 -9.78 26.36
N ALA A 58 5.18 -8.87 26.09
CA ALA A 58 4.69 -8.57 24.74
C ALA A 58 5.81 -8.09 23.82
N SER A 59 6.60 -7.11 24.28
CA SER A 59 7.73 -6.55 23.50
C SER A 59 8.75 -7.60 23.11
N LYS A 60 9.12 -8.51 24.02
CA LYS A 60 10.05 -9.60 23.70
C LYS A 60 9.48 -10.54 22.65
N LEU A 61 8.24 -10.97 22.80
CA LEU A 61 7.60 -11.91 21.89
C LEU A 61 7.43 -11.31 20.49
N MET A 62 6.89 -10.09 20.39
CA MET A 62 6.72 -9.38 19.12
C MET A 62 8.07 -9.06 18.46
N ASN A 63 9.12 -8.78 19.22
CA ASN A 63 10.46 -8.62 18.66
C ASN A 63 11.04 -9.92 18.08
N LEU A 64 10.55 -11.12 18.46
CA LEU A 64 10.97 -12.35 17.82
C LEU A 64 10.45 -12.46 16.39
N SER A 65 9.21 -12.05 16.13
CA SER A 65 8.65 -12.04 14.78
C SER A 65 9.22 -10.92 13.90
N LEU A 66 9.67 -9.80 14.48
CA LEU A 66 10.33 -8.70 13.77
C LEU A 66 11.82 -8.95 13.49
N LYS A 67 12.45 -9.93 14.14
CA LYS A 67 13.83 -10.32 13.88
C LYS A 67 13.90 -11.17 12.60
N GLY A 68 13.99 -10.49 11.46
CA GLY A 68 14.39 -11.09 10.19
C GLY A 68 15.91 -11.25 10.07
N ASN A 69 16.39 -11.81 8.95
CA ASN A 69 17.82 -11.90 8.65
C ASN A 69 18.47 -10.51 8.42
N THR A 70 17.66 -9.49 8.08
CA THR A 70 18.13 -8.14 7.70
C THR A 70 17.40 -6.99 8.39
N SER A 71 16.31 -7.24 9.14
CA SER A 71 15.46 -6.16 9.70
C SER A 71 15.98 -5.60 11.02
N SER A 72 16.12 -4.27 11.09
CA SER A 72 16.44 -3.49 12.31
C SER A 72 15.21 -3.12 13.14
N LEU A 73 14.01 -3.47 12.66
CA LEU A 73 12.75 -3.15 13.33
C LEU A 73 12.68 -3.83 14.69
N ASN A 74 12.48 -3.01 15.71
CA ASN A 74 12.14 -3.48 17.04
C ASN A 74 11.06 -2.57 17.62
N ILE A 75 10.31 -3.12 18.57
CA ILE A 75 9.48 -2.35 19.47
C ILE A 75 10.20 -2.18 20.80
N ASN A 76 10.09 -0.98 21.37
CA ASN A 76 10.73 -0.66 22.63
C ASN A 76 10.06 -1.47 23.76
N LYS A 77 10.80 -1.84 24.81
CA LYS A 77 10.28 -2.54 25.98
C LYS A 77 9.08 -1.84 26.66
N LYS A 78 8.98 -0.51 26.53
CA LYS A 78 7.85 0.29 27.04
C LYS A 78 6.80 0.66 25.99
N CYS A 79 7.04 0.35 24.71
CA CYS A 79 6.11 0.60 23.61
C CYS A 79 5.49 2.03 23.60
N PRO A 80 6.32 3.10 23.71
CA PRO A 80 5.85 4.45 24.00
C PRO A 80 4.95 5.05 22.91
N ASP A 81 5.06 4.55 21.67
CA ASP A 81 4.30 5.02 20.50
C ASP A 81 3.02 4.19 20.27
N GLY A 82 2.63 3.42 21.29
CA GLY A 82 1.51 2.51 21.32
C GLY A 82 0.18 3.13 21.73
N LEU A 83 -0.82 2.26 21.90
CA LEU A 83 -2.12 2.59 22.47
C LEU A 83 -2.02 2.90 23.98
N GLU A 84 -3.02 3.60 24.50
CA GLU A 84 -3.13 3.86 25.93
C GLU A 84 -3.38 2.56 26.72
N ASP A 85 -3.07 2.59 28.02
CA ASP A 85 -3.37 1.47 28.89
C ASP A 85 -4.88 1.37 29.16
N GLY A 86 -5.39 0.14 29.15
CA GLY A 86 -6.79 -0.17 29.43
C GLY A 86 -7.05 -0.43 30.91
N ARG A 87 -8.11 -1.18 31.22
CA ARG A 87 -8.53 -1.54 32.58
C ARG A 87 -7.42 -2.20 33.40
N TYR A 88 -6.61 -3.04 32.77
CA TYR A 88 -5.54 -3.80 33.42
C TYR A 88 -4.16 -3.13 33.35
N GLY A 89 -4.10 -1.85 32.97
CA GLY A 89 -2.82 -1.14 32.89
C GLY A 89 -1.87 -1.79 31.87
N ALA A 90 -0.58 -1.77 32.19
CA ALA A 90 0.47 -2.42 31.40
C ALA A 90 0.27 -3.93 31.22
N ASP A 91 -0.51 -4.58 32.08
CA ASP A 91 -0.80 -6.02 31.99
C ASP A 91 -1.77 -6.34 30.83
N GLY A 92 -2.47 -5.34 30.29
CA GLY A 92 -3.23 -5.45 29.05
C GLY A 92 -2.36 -5.35 27.79
N ALA A 93 -1.14 -4.81 27.90
CA ALA A 93 -0.16 -4.66 26.82
C ALA A 93 -0.68 -3.97 25.53
N TRP A 94 -1.74 -3.17 25.60
CA TRP A 94 -2.31 -2.40 24.49
C TRP A 94 -1.28 -1.56 23.75
N SER A 95 -0.46 -0.87 24.53
CA SER A 95 0.69 -0.10 24.07
C SER A 95 1.56 -0.90 23.09
N CYS A 96 1.96 -2.13 23.43
CA CYS A 96 2.78 -2.94 22.53
C CYS A 96 2.02 -3.48 21.32
N MET A 97 0.73 -3.81 21.46
CA MET A 97 -0.10 -4.23 20.32
C MET A 97 -0.23 -3.14 19.26
N GLY A 98 -0.40 -1.89 19.69
CA GLY A 98 -0.44 -0.73 18.81
C GLY A 98 0.88 -0.52 18.06
N ASP A 99 2.00 -0.42 18.78
CA ASP A 99 3.33 -0.22 18.18
C ASP A 99 3.69 -1.37 17.22
N TYR A 100 3.44 -2.61 17.63
CA TYR A 100 3.68 -3.78 16.78
C TYR A 100 2.85 -3.77 15.50
N SER A 101 1.57 -3.38 15.57
CA SER A 101 0.73 -3.28 14.37
C SER A 101 1.24 -2.24 13.37
N LYS A 102 1.80 -1.13 13.87
CA LYS A 102 2.49 -0.15 13.01
C LYS A 102 3.72 -0.76 12.33
N LYS A 103 4.54 -1.51 13.07
CA LYS A 103 5.73 -2.20 12.52
C LYS A 103 5.37 -3.27 11.50
N LEU A 104 4.27 -4.00 11.70
CA LEU A 104 3.77 -4.99 10.74
C LEU A 104 3.27 -4.36 9.44
N ARG A 105 2.62 -3.19 9.54
CA ARG A 105 2.15 -2.44 8.37
C ARG A 105 3.31 -1.84 7.57
N ASP A 106 4.42 -1.49 8.22
CA ASP A 106 5.63 -0.99 7.58
C ASP A 106 6.26 -2.06 6.68
N VAL A 107 6.39 -1.79 5.38
CA VAL A 107 6.95 -2.72 4.38
C VAL A 107 8.41 -3.11 4.66
N THR A 108 9.13 -2.41 5.54
CA THR A 108 10.49 -2.77 5.97
C THR A 108 10.55 -3.93 6.96
N ASN A 109 9.39 -4.49 7.35
CA ASN A 109 9.33 -5.69 8.18
C ASN A 109 9.93 -6.91 7.49
N PRO A 110 10.24 -8.00 8.22
CA PRO A 110 10.90 -9.18 7.66
C PRO A 110 10.19 -9.84 6.48
N SER A 111 8.88 -9.61 6.32
CA SER A 111 8.09 -10.13 5.20
C SER A 111 8.16 -9.23 3.96
N LYS A 112 8.86 -8.09 4.03
CA LYS A 112 9.00 -7.06 2.98
C LYS A 112 7.65 -6.56 2.39
N ARG A 113 6.56 -6.68 3.15
CA ARG A 113 5.18 -6.45 2.69
C ARG A 113 4.31 -5.88 3.80
N SER A 114 3.35 -5.03 3.45
CA SER A 114 2.44 -4.47 4.45
C SER A 114 1.49 -5.53 4.99
N ILE A 115 1.47 -5.72 6.31
CA ILE A 115 0.56 -6.64 7.01
C ILE A 115 -0.48 -5.80 7.74
N LEU A 116 -1.73 -5.82 7.27
CA LEU A 116 -2.81 -5.06 7.89
C LEU A 116 -3.41 -5.81 9.08
N THR A 117 -3.76 -5.10 10.14
CA THR A 117 -4.49 -5.65 11.30
C THR A 117 -5.92 -5.11 11.29
N ALA A 118 -6.90 -5.99 11.12
CA ALA A 118 -8.31 -5.68 11.35
C ALA A 118 -8.74 -6.20 12.71
N THR A 119 -9.54 -5.41 13.42
CA THR A 119 -10.06 -5.76 14.74
C THR A 119 -11.57 -5.82 14.74
N VAL A 120 -12.11 -6.80 15.47
CA VAL A 120 -13.55 -7.01 15.58
C VAL A 120 -13.93 -7.14 17.04
N GLY A 121 -14.77 -6.20 17.48
CA GLY A 121 -15.35 -6.21 18.82
C GLY A 121 -16.73 -6.86 18.78
N PHE A 122 -16.84 -8.06 19.37
CA PHE A 122 -18.10 -8.78 19.47
C PHE A 122 -18.81 -8.48 20.79
N GLY A 123 -20.08 -8.08 20.72
CA GLY A 123 -20.92 -7.93 21.91
C GLY A 123 -21.05 -6.50 22.44
N LYS A 124 -21.93 -6.31 23.42
CA LYS A 124 -22.44 -5.00 23.85
C LYS A 124 -21.37 -4.01 24.35
N GLU A 125 -20.21 -4.50 24.74
CA GLU A 125 -19.11 -3.69 25.28
C GLU A 125 -18.58 -2.67 24.26
N PHE A 126 -18.77 -2.96 22.97
CA PHE A 126 -18.31 -2.14 21.85
C PHE A 126 -19.41 -1.25 21.24
N ALA A 127 -20.66 -1.36 21.70
CA ALA A 127 -21.81 -0.64 21.12
C ALA A 127 -21.72 0.90 21.25
N GLY A 128 -20.87 1.40 22.15
CA GLY A 128 -20.70 2.82 22.44
C GLY A 128 -19.70 3.57 21.56
N ILE A 129 -19.00 2.88 20.65
CA ILE A 129 -18.04 3.55 19.76
C ILE A 129 -18.78 4.50 18.83
N LYS A 130 -18.30 5.75 18.72
CA LYS A 130 -18.93 6.77 17.88
C LYS A 130 -18.78 6.37 16.41
N THR A 131 -19.87 6.50 15.65
CA THR A 131 -19.87 6.21 14.21
C THR A 131 -20.42 7.36 13.38
N SER A 132 -19.97 7.45 12.14
CA SER A 132 -20.64 8.19 11.07
C SER A 132 -20.81 7.30 9.84
N VAL A 133 -21.53 7.79 8.85
CA VAL A 133 -21.63 7.15 7.53
C VAL A 133 -20.91 8.05 6.53
N ASP A 134 -19.99 7.49 5.75
CA ASP A 134 -19.30 8.23 4.70
C ASP A 134 -20.18 8.44 3.46
N GLY A 135 -19.68 9.20 2.47
CA GLY A 135 -20.40 9.46 1.22
C GLY A 135 -20.65 8.21 0.35
N ALA A 136 -20.09 7.06 0.71
CA ALA A 136 -20.33 5.76 0.06
C ALA A 136 -21.26 4.85 0.87
N GLY A 137 -21.86 5.34 1.95
CA GLY A 137 -22.76 4.55 2.79
C GLY A 137 -22.03 3.61 3.76
N LYS A 138 -20.71 3.73 3.92
CA LYS A 138 -19.92 2.88 4.82
C LYS A 138 -19.83 3.47 6.22
N THR A 139 -19.95 2.62 7.23
CA THR A 139 -19.72 2.99 8.63
C THR A 139 -18.26 3.35 8.87
N VAL A 140 -18.03 4.53 9.41
CA VAL A 140 -16.73 5.02 9.89
C VAL A 140 -16.77 5.09 11.40
N TYR A 141 -15.80 4.46 12.06
CA TYR A 141 -15.68 4.47 13.52
C TYR A 141 -14.69 5.54 13.95
N HIS A 142 -15.10 6.38 14.89
CA HIS A 142 -14.30 7.46 15.49
C HIS A 142 -13.84 7.00 16.87
N CYS A 143 -12.72 6.27 16.90
CA CYS A 143 -12.26 5.49 18.05
C CYS A 143 -11.73 6.36 19.22
N ASP A 144 -11.17 7.52 18.89
CA ASP A 144 -10.59 8.50 19.83
C ASP A 144 -11.66 9.47 20.37
N GLU A 145 -12.78 9.59 19.67
CA GLU A 145 -13.86 10.48 20.04
C GLU A 145 -14.72 9.94 21.19
N SER A 146 -15.18 10.86 22.04
CA SER A 146 -16.15 10.52 23.08
C SER A 146 -17.50 10.20 22.46
N ALA A 147 -18.08 9.07 22.88
CA ALA A 147 -19.43 8.66 22.49
C ALA A 147 -20.45 9.76 22.81
N SER A 148 -21.35 10.06 21.86
CA SER A 148 -22.50 10.94 22.10
C SER A 148 -23.65 10.23 22.86
N SER A 149 -23.49 8.94 23.18
CA SER A 149 -24.52 8.11 23.80
C SER A 149 -24.38 8.04 25.33
N SER A 150 -25.43 7.62 26.02
CA SER A 150 -25.41 7.33 27.47
C SER A 150 -24.49 6.16 27.83
N TYR A 151 -24.08 5.35 26.83
CA TYR A 151 -23.14 4.26 26.99
C TYR A 151 -21.74 4.71 26.57
N LYS A 152 -20.84 4.86 27.56
CA LYS A 152 -19.45 5.23 27.32
C LYS A 152 -18.60 3.96 27.15
N PRO A 153 -17.96 3.75 25.99
CA PRO A 153 -17.07 2.61 25.79
C PRO A 153 -15.88 2.69 26.77
N SER A 154 -15.40 1.54 27.23
CA SER A 154 -14.18 1.45 28.04
C SER A 154 -12.96 1.87 27.22
N GLN A 155 -11.84 2.16 27.90
CA GLN A 155 -10.58 2.42 27.19
C GLN A 155 -10.14 1.19 26.37
N ASP A 156 -10.39 -0.03 26.86
CA ASP A 156 -10.12 -1.26 26.11
C ASP A 156 -10.94 -1.34 24.81
N ALA A 157 -12.22 -0.96 24.84
CA ALA A 157 -13.06 -0.92 23.65
C ALA A 157 -12.56 0.10 22.62
N LYS A 158 -12.11 1.27 23.09
CA LYS A 158 -11.49 2.30 22.24
C LYS A 158 -10.15 1.83 21.67
N ASN A 159 -9.30 1.23 22.50
CA ASN A 159 -8.00 0.69 22.07
C ASN A 159 -8.17 -0.40 21.01
N LEU A 160 -9.17 -1.29 21.15
CA LEU A 160 -9.46 -2.29 20.12
C LEU A 160 -9.86 -1.62 18.80
N CYS A 161 -10.70 -0.58 18.87
CA CYS A 161 -11.10 0.20 17.71
C CYS A 161 -9.88 0.89 17.06
N GLU A 162 -9.05 1.56 17.85
CA GLU A 162 -7.84 2.23 17.37
C GLU A 162 -6.83 1.25 16.78
N LEU A 163 -6.66 0.06 17.39
CA LEU A 163 -5.74 -0.97 16.90
C LEU A 163 -6.03 -1.35 15.44
N GLY A 164 -7.31 -1.47 15.07
CA GLY A 164 -7.73 -1.73 13.69
C GLY A 164 -7.74 -0.49 12.80
N SER A 165 -7.75 0.72 13.36
CA SER A 165 -7.84 1.97 12.59
C SER A 165 -6.61 2.23 11.72
N GLU A 166 -6.73 3.18 10.79
CA GLU A 166 -5.62 3.64 9.93
C GLU A 166 -4.41 4.20 10.70
N ALA A 167 -4.60 4.64 11.94
CA ALA A 167 -3.50 5.14 12.78
C ALA A 167 -2.53 4.02 13.22
N TYR A 168 -3.02 2.77 13.30
CA TYR A 168 -2.23 1.62 13.74
C TYR A 168 -2.25 0.52 12.67
N GLY A 169 -3.22 -0.39 12.72
CA GLY A 169 -3.26 -1.61 11.91
C GLY A 169 -3.77 -1.45 10.48
N GLY A 170 -4.56 -0.43 10.16
CA GLY A 170 -5.09 -0.16 8.80
C GLY A 170 -6.09 -1.19 8.24
N GLY A 171 -6.40 -2.28 8.96
CA GLY A 171 -7.40 -3.26 8.52
C GLY A 171 -8.85 -2.80 8.70
N GLY A 172 -9.07 -1.82 9.57
CA GLY A 172 -10.37 -1.33 10.01
C GLY A 172 -10.84 -2.00 11.30
N PHE A 173 -11.71 -1.29 12.03
CA PHE A 173 -12.49 -1.84 13.14
C PHE A 173 -13.89 -2.22 12.66
N TYR A 174 -14.42 -3.32 13.21
CA TYR A 174 -15.77 -3.79 12.95
C TYR A 174 -16.47 -4.11 14.28
N TYR A 175 -17.63 -3.50 14.50
CA TYR A 175 -18.52 -3.88 15.59
C TYR A 175 -19.54 -4.89 15.08
N THR A 176 -19.75 -5.98 15.82
CA THR A 176 -20.75 -7.00 15.48
C THR A 176 -21.40 -7.60 16.72
N THR A 177 -22.65 -8.05 16.56
CA THR A 177 -23.38 -8.84 17.56
C THR A 177 -23.98 -10.11 16.98
N ASP A 178 -23.74 -10.38 15.70
CA ASP A 178 -24.39 -11.45 14.94
C ASP A 178 -23.43 -12.04 13.88
N ALA A 179 -23.78 -13.24 13.40
CA ALA A 179 -22.92 -13.99 12.48
C ALA A 179 -22.84 -13.33 11.08
N ASP A 180 -23.91 -12.67 10.62
CA ASP A 180 -23.97 -12.09 9.28
C ASP A 180 -23.05 -10.86 9.18
N SER A 181 -23.11 -9.98 10.17
CA SER A 181 -22.21 -8.83 10.31
C SER A 181 -20.75 -9.26 10.46
N LEU A 182 -20.50 -10.39 11.14
CA LEU A 182 -19.16 -10.97 11.25
C LEU A 182 -18.64 -11.53 9.90
N ALA A 183 -19.50 -12.21 9.13
CA ALA A 183 -19.12 -12.66 7.78
C ALA A 183 -18.85 -11.48 6.84
N ALA A 184 -19.63 -10.41 6.97
CA ALA A 184 -19.45 -9.17 6.22
C ALA A 184 -18.11 -8.48 6.57
N SER A 185 -17.68 -8.49 7.83
CA SER A 185 -16.37 -7.92 8.22
C SER A 185 -15.20 -8.70 7.63
N VAL A 186 -15.26 -10.03 7.58
CA VAL A 186 -14.23 -10.85 6.90
C VAL A 186 -14.15 -10.50 5.41
N THR A 187 -15.29 -10.37 4.74
CA THR A 187 -15.35 -10.00 3.32
C THR A 187 -14.80 -8.59 3.07
N SER A 188 -15.16 -7.63 3.92
CA SER A 188 -14.64 -6.26 3.84
C SER A 188 -13.12 -6.22 4.08
N PHE A 189 -12.61 -6.99 5.03
CA PHE A 189 -11.18 -7.04 5.31
C PHE A 189 -10.40 -7.70 4.17
N THR A 190 -10.85 -8.85 3.68
CA THR A 190 -10.19 -9.54 2.56
C THR A 190 -10.13 -8.68 1.30
N ALA A 191 -11.16 -7.88 1.00
CA ALA A 191 -11.13 -6.92 -0.10
C ALA A 191 -10.06 -5.82 0.08
N LYS A 192 -9.72 -5.45 1.33
CA LYS A 192 -8.60 -4.52 1.61
C LYS A 192 -7.23 -5.16 1.49
N LEU A 193 -7.13 -6.48 1.66
CA LEU A 193 -5.87 -7.22 1.54
C LEU A 193 -5.40 -7.39 0.09
N THR A 194 -6.21 -6.99 -0.88
CA THR A 194 -5.86 -6.99 -2.30
C THR A 194 -4.61 -6.12 -2.52
N GLN A 195 -3.48 -6.74 -2.88
CA GLN A 195 -2.19 -6.07 -2.99
C GLN A 195 -2.21 -4.92 -4.00
N VAL A 196 -1.47 -3.85 -3.66
CA VAL A 196 -0.98 -2.90 -4.66
C VAL A 196 0.02 -3.66 -5.52
N ILE A 197 -0.30 -3.83 -6.80
CA ILE A 197 0.65 -4.37 -7.77
C ILE A 197 1.58 -3.20 -8.14
N GLU A 198 2.88 -3.39 -7.94
CA GLU A 198 3.87 -2.38 -8.26
C GLU A 198 3.92 -2.09 -9.77
N THR A 199 4.51 -0.94 -10.12
CA THR A 199 4.69 -0.61 -11.53
C THR A 199 5.60 -1.65 -12.19
N ALA A 200 5.15 -2.25 -13.29
CA ALA A 200 5.92 -3.24 -14.01
C ALA A 200 5.98 -2.92 -15.52
N PRO A 201 7.02 -3.40 -16.23
CA PRO A 201 7.01 -3.47 -17.69
C PRO A 201 5.77 -4.21 -18.18
N SER A 202 5.06 -3.63 -19.15
CA SER A 202 3.83 -4.20 -19.70
C SER A 202 3.91 -4.27 -21.22
N GLY A 203 4.22 -5.45 -21.74
CA GLY A 203 4.34 -5.70 -23.17
C GLY A 203 5.77 -5.76 -23.67
N THR A 204 5.95 -5.68 -24.98
CA THR A 204 7.25 -5.86 -25.63
C THR A 204 8.06 -4.56 -25.70
N ILE A 205 9.31 -4.63 -25.27
CA ILE A 205 10.29 -3.55 -25.48
C ILE A 205 10.51 -3.38 -26.98
N THR A 206 10.39 -2.14 -27.47
CA THR A 206 10.47 -1.84 -28.90
C THR A 206 11.69 -0.99 -29.21
N ILE A 207 12.51 -1.43 -30.18
CA ILE A 207 13.65 -0.68 -30.72
C ILE A 207 13.29 -0.27 -32.15
N PRO A 208 13.17 1.03 -32.47
CA PRO A 208 12.85 1.45 -33.82
C PRO A 208 14.01 1.25 -34.80
N ASN A 209 13.67 1.08 -36.08
CA ASN A 209 14.65 1.16 -37.16
C ASN A 209 15.19 2.59 -37.28
N ASP A 210 16.46 2.71 -37.66
CA ASP A 210 17.07 4.00 -37.99
C ASP A 210 16.48 4.53 -39.31
N PRO A 211 15.84 5.71 -39.33
CA PRO A 211 15.28 6.26 -40.58
C PRO A 211 16.34 6.57 -41.64
N LEU A 212 17.62 6.68 -41.25
CA LEU A 212 18.73 7.00 -42.15
C LEU A 212 19.58 5.77 -42.51
N SER A 213 19.27 4.58 -41.96
CA SER A 213 19.99 3.34 -42.25
C SER A 213 19.04 2.16 -42.36
N SER A 214 19.06 1.49 -43.51
CA SER A 214 18.21 0.32 -43.76
C SER A 214 18.60 -0.93 -42.98
N THR A 215 19.77 -0.94 -42.34
CA THR A 215 20.31 -2.11 -41.62
C THR A 215 20.52 -1.88 -40.13
N ASN A 216 20.44 -0.63 -39.67
CA ASN A 216 20.73 -0.31 -38.27
C ASN A 216 19.46 -0.01 -37.49
N LEU A 217 19.48 -0.39 -36.22
CA LEU A 217 18.49 0.01 -35.24
C LEU A 217 18.94 1.28 -34.53
N GLN A 218 17.99 2.03 -33.99
CA GLN A 218 18.32 3.17 -33.14
C GLN A 218 18.94 2.69 -31.82
N PRO A 219 19.88 3.44 -31.21
CA PRO A 219 20.58 3.04 -29.99
C PRO A 219 19.71 3.23 -28.72
N PHE A 220 18.38 3.20 -28.86
CA PHE A 220 17.45 3.39 -27.77
C PHE A 220 16.21 2.52 -27.93
N ALA A 221 15.63 2.14 -26.80
CA ALA A 221 14.41 1.35 -26.70
C ALA A 221 13.30 2.13 -26.00
N TYR A 222 12.07 1.76 -26.31
CA TYR A 222 10.88 2.22 -25.63
C TYR A 222 10.33 1.09 -24.76
N LEU A 223 10.21 1.37 -23.46
CA LEU A 223 9.70 0.48 -22.43
C LEU A 223 8.29 0.90 -22.04
N PRO A 224 7.25 0.16 -22.44
CA PRO A 224 5.90 0.36 -21.93
C PRO A 224 5.80 -0.15 -20.49
N MET A 225 5.20 0.65 -19.60
CA MET A 225 5.01 0.34 -18.19
C MET A 225 3.55 0.55 -17.80
N LEU A 226 3.09 -0.24 -16.84
CA LEU A 226 1.73 -0.23 -16.32
C LEU A 226 1.78 -0.41 -14.80
N GLU A 227 0.94 0.33 -14.08
CA GLU A 227 0.73 0.14 -12.65
C GLU A 227 -0.72 -0.29 -12.42
N PRO A 228 -0.99 -1.60 -12.24
CA PRO A 228 -2.34 -2.11 -12.07
C PRO A 228 -2.98 -1.62 -10.77
N LYS A 229 -4.21 -1.13 -10.86
CA LYS A 229 -5.00 -0.66 -9.71
C LYS A 229 -6.20 -1.58 -9.48
N VAL A 230 -5.91 -2.80 -9.04
CA VAL A 230 -6.90 -3.87 -8.84
C VAL A 230 -7.84 -3.64 -7.66
N ALA A 231 -7.39 -2.90 -6.64
CA ALA A 231 -8.19 -2.56 -5.46
C ALA A 231 -9.01 -1.26 -5.63
N GLY A 232 -8.72 -0.47 -6.67
CA GLY A 232 -9.39 0.81 -6.93
C GLY A 232 -10.63 0.64 -7.80
N SER A 233 -11.62 1.53 -7.65
CA SER A 233 -12.78 1.63 -8.56
C SER A 233 -12.43 2.29 -9.90
N GLN A 234 -11.16 2.25 -10.30
CA GLN A 234 -10.64 2.94 -11.48
C GLN A 234 -10.87 2.08 -12.71
N TYR A 235 -11.50 2.64 -13.74
CA TYR A 235 -11.78 1.94 -14.99
C TYR A 235 -10.56 1.82 -15.91
N VAL A 236 -9.58 2.73 -15.75
CA VAL A 236 -8.29 2.65 -16.45
C VAL A 236 -7.13 2.75 -15.48
N TRP A 237 -6.07 2.01 -15.78
CA TRP A 237 -4.85 1.98 -15.00
C TRP A 237 -3.80 2.93 -15.60
N PRO A 238 -2.99 3.59 -14.75
CA PRO A 238 -1.91 4.45 -15.20
C PRO A 238 -0.87 3.65 -15.99
N GLY A 239 -0.56 4.14 -17.20
CA GLY A 239 0.50 3.63 -18.05
C GLY A 239 1.56 4.71 -18.32
N ASN A 240 2.77 4.32 -18.70
CA ASN A 240 3.81 5.25 -19.15
C ASN A 240 4.69 4.59 -20.21
N LEU A 241 5.26 5.39 -21.09
CA LEU A 241 6.24 4.94 -22.08
C LEU A 241 7.58 5.61 -21.77
N LYS A 242 8.56 4.83 -21.34
CA LYS A 242 9.89 5.35 -20.99
C LYS A 242 10.90 5.05 -22.10
N LYS A 243 11.94 5.88 -22.19
CA LYS A 243 12.95 5.77 -23.24
C LYS A 243 14.33 5.54 -22.64
N TYR A 244 15.01 4.47 -23.03
CA TYR A 244 16.32 4.09 -22.50
C TYR A 244 17.34 3.86 -23.62
N ASN A 245 18.62 4.04 -23.34
CA ASN A 245 19.70 3.60 -24.24
C ASN A 245 19.76 2.07 -24.28
N VAL A 246 20.16 1.50 -25.42
CA VAL A 246 20.37 0.04 -25.57
C VAL A 246 21.85 -0.22 -25.71
N TYR A 247 22.39 -1.10 -24.87
CA TYR A 247 23.77 -1.56 -24.98
C TYR A 247 23.92 -2.98 -24.44
N GLN A 248 24.63 -3.84 -25.17
CA GLN A 248 24.89 -5.24 -24.80
C GLN A 248 23.65 -6.03 -24.35
N GLY A 249 22.50 -5.79 -24.98
CA GLY A 249 21.26 -6.52 -24.68
C GLY A 249 20.51 -6.07 -23.43
N THR A 250 20.96 -5.01 -22.77
CA THR A 250 20.25 -4.39 -21.62
C THR A 250 19.95 -2.91 -21.88
N LEU A 251 19.18 -2.32 -20.97
CA LEU A 251 18.77 -0.92 -21.01
C LEU A 251 19.57 -0.08 -20.01
N TYR A 252 19.96 1.12 -20.46
CA TYR A 252 20.63 2.13 -19.63
C TYR A 252 19.86 3.44 -19.65
N GLY A 253 19.83 4.11 -18.50
CA GLY A 253 19.24 5.43 -18.34
C GLY A 253 20.05 6.55 -18.99
N LYS A 254 19.77 7.75 -18.52
CA LYS A 254 20.40 8.99 -18.94
C LYS A 254 21.85 9.06 -18.46
N SER A 255 22.77 8.58 -19.30
CA SER A 255 24.22 8.65 -19.09
C SER A 255 24.97 8.85 -20.41
N THR A 256 26.25 9.18 -20.34
CA THR A 256 27.14 9.33 -21.49
C THR A 256 27.86 8.03 -21.79
N PHE A 257 28.04 7.67 -23.06
CA PHE A 257 28.81 6.48 -23.43
C PHE A 257 30.31 6.64 -23.08
N PRO A 258 30.98 5.60 -22.53
CA PRO A 258 30.43 4.30 -22.11
C PRO A 258 29.52 4.44 -20.89
N PHE A 259 28.35 3.78 -20.94
CA PHE A 259 27.34 3.90 -19.90
C PHE A 259 27.85 3.34 -18.57
N SER A 260 27.60 4.03 -17.47
CA SER A 260 27.98 3.56 -16.13
C SER A 260 27.06 2.43 -15.67
N GLU A 261 27.57 1.48 -14.90
CA GLU A 261 26.76 0.43 -14.28
C GLU A 261 25.66 1.00 -13.38
N SER A 262 25.91 2.12 -12.72
CA SER A 262 24.90 2.86 -11.94
C SER A 262 23.72 3.39 -12.77
N SER A 263 23.82 3.38 -14.10
CA SER A 263 22.74 3.77 -15.00
C SER A 263 22.01 2.57 -15.62
N ARG A 264 22.35 1.34 -15.24
CA ARG A 264 21.69 0.14 -15.73
C ARG A 264 20.28 0.06 -15.14
N LEU A 265 19.29 -0.19 -16.00
CA LEU A 265 17.88 -0.20 -15.58
C LEU A 265 17.53 -1.46 -14.77
N TYR A 266 17.93 -2.62 -15.26
CA TYR A 266 17.68 -3.91 -14.62
C TYR A 266 18.80 -4.22 -13.64
N VAL A 267 18.45 -4.33 -12.37
CA VAL A 267 19.33 -4.57 -11.24
C VAL A 267 18.85 -5.81 -10.49
N ASP A 268 19.70 -6.32 -9.60
CA ASP A 268 19.41 -7.43 -8.70
C ASP A 268 19.42 -6.80 -7.29
N ASP A 269 18.27 -6.26 -6.86
CA ASP A 269 18.15 -5.54 -5.59
C ASP A 269 17.81 -6.52 -4.44
N ASP A 270 17.41 -7.76 -4.75
CA ASP A 270 17.08 -8.81 -3.78
C ASP A 270 18.13 -9.92 -3.62
N ASP A 271 19.27 -9.81 -4.32
CA ASP A 271 20.44 -10.70 -4.30
C ASP A 271 20.09 -12.15 -4.73
N ASP A 272 19.26 -12.31 -5.76
CA ASP A 272 18.82 -13.61 -6.29
C ASP A 272 19.65 -14.14 -7.49
N ASP A 273 20.74 -13.43 -7.82
CA ASP A 273 21.63 -13.64 -8.97
C ASP A 273 20.97 -13.38 -10.35
N PHE A 274 19.74 -12.82 -10.39
CA PHE A 274 19.02 -12.52 -11.62
C PHE A 274 18.53 -11.05 -11.66
N PRO A 275 19.06 -10.21 -12.56
CA PRO A 275 18.70 -8.79 -12.59
C PRO A 275 17.34 -8.56 -13.27
N ASP A 276 16.25 -8.68 -12.53
CA ASP A 276 14.87 -8.44 -12.99
C ASP A 276 14.17 -7.25 -12.32
N ASP A 277 14.78 -6.67 -11.28
CA ASP A 277 14.29 -5.48 -10.61
C ASP A 277 14.54 -4.20 -11.42
N LEU A 278 13.59 -3.25 -11.32
CA LEU A 278 13.74 -1.93 -11.92
C LEU A 278 14.40 -0.95 -10.96
N SER A 279 15.59 -0.47 -11.34
CA SER A 279 16.37 0.52 -10.60
C SER A 279 15.58 1.80 -10.30
N ALA A 280 15.42 2.12 -9.02
CA ALA A 280 14.77 3.35 -8.56
C ALA A 280 15.59 4.63 -8.83
N SER A 281 16.90 4.50 -9.08
CA SER A 281 17.79 5.63 -9.36
C SER A 281 17.97 5.92 -10.86
N THR A 282 17.66 4.95 -11.72
CA THR A 282 17.90 5.07 -13.16
C THR A 282 16.84 5.94 -13.85
N GLN A 283 17.23 7.18 -14.17
CA GLN A 283 16.42 8.11 -14.97
C GLN A 283 16.35 7.68 -16.43
N ASP A 284 15.15 7.69 -17.02
CA ASP A 284 15.00 7.53 -18.46
C ASP A 284 15.47 8.78 -19.22
N LEU A 285 15.66 8.65 -20.53
CA LEU A 285 16.18 9.70 -21.41
C LEU A 285 15.28 10.94 -21.51
N TRP A 286 13.99 10.81 -21.20
CA TRP A 286 13.06 11.92 -21.18
C TRP A 286 12.90 12.58 -19.81
N SER A 287 13.43 11.98 -18.74
CA SER A 287 13.47 12.61 -17.43
C SER A 287 14.25 13.92 -17.46
N THR A 288 13.64 14.98 -16.93
CA THR A 288 14.25 16.30 -16.76
C THR A 288 14.94 16.43 -15.41
N THR A 289 14.42 15.77 -14.39
CA THR A 289 14.92 15.78 -13.01
C THR A 289 14.84 14.39 -12.41
N ASP A 290 15.54 14.20 -11.29
CA ASP A 290 15.38 13.02 -10.46
C ASP A 290 13.99 12.99 -9.83
N TYR A 291 13.24 11.92 -10.06
CA TYR A 291 11.94 11.77 -9.42
C TYR A 291 12.14 11.27 -7.99
N LYS A 292 11.60 12.00 -7.01
CA LYS A 292 11.71 11.67 -5.59
C LYS A 292 10.38 11.20 -5.02
N ASN A 293 10.41 10.19 -4.15
CA ASN A 293 9.25 9.79 -3.35
C ASN A 293 9.03 10.77 -2.17
N ASP A 294 7.98 10.56 -1.38
CA ASP A 294 7.63 11.41 -0.23
C ASP A 294 8.70 11.42 0.88
N LYS A 295 9.64 10.47 0.85
CA LYS A 295 10.79 10.38 1.77
C LYS A 295 12.05 11.04 1.20
N GLY A 296 12.00 11.61 0.00
CA GLY A 296 13.13 12.24 -0.67
C GLY A 296 14.09 11.29 -1.40
N GLU A 297 13.75 10.00 -1.48
CA GLU A 297 14.55 8.95 -2.14
C GLU A 297 14.22 8.89 -3.64
N SER A 298 15.18 8.49 -4.48
CA SER A 298 14.94 8.37 -5.93
C SER A 298 13.92 7.26 -6.21
N SER A 299 12.98 7.52 -7.13
CA SER A 299 11.92 6.59 -7.53
C SER A 299 11.60 6.73 -9.03
N ASN A 300 12.65 6.66 -9.86
CA ASN A 300 12.53 6.77 -11.32
C ASN A 300 11.88 5.55 -11.97
N ASN A 301 11.77 4.42 -11.25
CA ASN A 301 10.99 3.25 -11.63
C ASN A 301 9.47 3.46 -11.49
N SER A 302 9.01 4.51 -10.79
CA SER A 302 7.59 4.85 -10.68
C SER A 302 6.93 5.09 -12.04
N ILE A 303 5.66 4.69 -12.19
CA ILE A 303 4.85 4.97 -13.39
C ILE A 303 4.78 6.47 -13.70
N TYR A 304 4.83 7.34 -12.69
CA TYR A 304 4.72 8.79 -12.85
C TYR A 304 6.07 9.49 -13.12
N ALA A 305 7.19 8.80 -12.99
CA ALA A 305 8.49 9.40 -13.24
C ALA A 305 8.78 9.49 -14.76
N GLY A 306 9.27 10.64 -15.23
CA GLY A 306 9.87 10.77 -16.56
C GLY A 306 8.96 10.35 -17.72
N GLY A 307 9.56 9.67 -18.71
CA GLY A 307 8.86 9.04 -19.82
C GLY A 307 8.01 10.00 -20.66
N ALA A 308 6.94 9.47 -21.22
CA ALA A 308 5.98 10.24 -22.00
C ALA A 308 5.41 11.40 -21.18
N TYR A 309 5.24 11.22 -19.87
CA TYR A 309 4.76 12.28 -18.98
C TYR A 309 5.68 13.50 -18.92
N ALA A 310 7.01 13.32 -18.94
CA ALA A 310 7.96 14.44 -18.98
C ALA A 310 7.95 15.20 -20.32
N ARG A 311 7.38 14.58 -21.37
CA ARG A 311 7.20 15.20 -22.70
C ARG A 311 5.87 15.95 -22.81
N LEU A 312 4.94 15.75 -21.88
CA LEU A 312 3.67 16.46 -21.82
C LEU A 312 3.87 17.83 -21.15
N LYS A 313 3.66 18.91 -21.91
CA LYS A 313 3.61 20.27 -21.35
C LYS A 313 2.40 20.41 -20.41
N ALA A 314 2.61 20.77 -19.15
CA ALA A 314 1.51 21.03 -18.23
C ALA A 314 0.67 22.24 -18.71
N PRO A 315 -0.67 22.24 -18.55
CA PRO A 315 -1.54 23.35 -18.93
C PRO A 315 -1.63 24.39 -17.80
N ILE A 316 -0.50 25.02 -17.44
CA ILE A 316 -0.42 26.02 -16.35
C ILE A 316 -0.40 27.46 -16.88
N THR A 317 -0.55 28.47 -16.01
CA THR A 317 -0.52 29.89 -16.40
C THR A 317 0.75 30.29 -17.14
N ALA A 318 1.89 29.65 -16.83
CA ALA A 318 3.16 29.89 -17.51
C ALA A 318 3.25 29.25 -18.92
N THR A 319 2.29 28.39 -19.28
CA THR A 319 2.19 27.70 -20.57
C THR A 319 0.75 27.76 -21.10
N PRO A 320 0.23 28.97 -21.37
CA PRO A 320 -1.19 29.19 -21.67
C PRO A 320 -1.68 28.46 -22.94
N ASP A 321 -0.77 28.21 -23.89
CA ASP A 321 -1.07 27.49 -25.14
C ASP A 321 -1.20 25.97 -24.97
N SER A 322 -0.91 25.45 -23.77
CA SER A 322 -1.08 24.03 -23.47
C SER A 322 -2.48 23.80 -22.90
N THR A 323 -3.29 23.00 -23.60
CA THR A 323 -4.60 22.55 -23.13
C THR A 323 -4.59 21.03 -22.97
N ARG A 324 -5.22 20.54 -21.91
CA ARG A 324 -5.50 19.11 -21.73
C ARG A 324 -7.01 18.91 -21.79
N ASN A 325 -7.47 18.05 -22.68
CA ASN A 325 -8.88 17.72 -22.86
C ASN A 325 -9.09 16.25 -22.50
N VAL A 326 -10.15 15.97 -21.77
CA VAL A 326 -10.63 14.63 -21.44
C VAL A 326 -12.09 14.60 -21.86
N TYR A 327 -12.40 13.71 -22.80
CA TYR A 327 -13.76 13.53 -23.29
C TYR A 327 -14.38 12.35 -22.56
N VAL A 328 -15.53 12.59 -21.92
CA VAL A 328 -16.28 11.58 -21.16
C VAL A 328 -17.71 11.51 -21.62
N GLU A 329 -18.32 10.33 -21.52
CA GLU A 329 -19.73 10.15 -21.80
C GLU A 329 -20.55 10.48 -20.54
N SER A 330 -21.55 11.35 -20.68
CA SER A 330 -22.45 11.77 -19.61
C SER A 330 -23.83 12.03 -20.22
N ASP A 331 -24.87 11.34 -19.73
CA ASP A 331 -26.24 11.40 -20.26
C ASP A 331 -26.30 11.24 -21.80
N ASP A 332 -25.66 10.17 -22.31
CA ASP A 332 -25.52 9.84 -23.74
C ASP A 332 -24.88 10.97 -24.60
N LYS A 333 -24.14 11.89 -23.97
CA LYS A 333 -23.42 12.98 -24.63
C LYS A 333 -21.93 12.92 -24.33
N LEU A 334 -21.13 13.25 -25.35
CA LEU A 334 -19.70 13.43 -25.17
C LEU A 334 -19.41 14.83 -24.58
N VAL A 335 -19.00 14.88 -23.32
CA VAL A 335 -18.65 16.10 -22.60
C VAL A 335 -17.13 16.27 -22.61
N ASN A 336 -16.66 17.45 -23.04
CA ASN A 336 -15.25 17.83 -22.93
C ASN A 336 -15.00 18.51 -21.58
N VAL A 337 -14.26 17.83 -20.71
CA VAL A 337 -13.64 18.43 -19.53
C VAL A 337 -12.22 18.83 -19.91
N LYS A 338 -11.84 20.08 -19.64
CA LYS A 338 -10.52 20.57 -20.02
C LYS A 338 -9.86 21.40 -18.92
N VAL A 339 -8.53 21.44 -19.00
CA VAL A 339 -7.70 22.37 -18.24
C VAL A 339 -6.97 23.30 -19.19
N GLU A 340 -7.10 24.59 -18.92
CA GLU A 340 -6.49 25.67 -19.69
C GLU A 340 -5.97 26.73 -18.72
N SER A 341 -4.69 27.09 -18.83
CA SER A 341 -4.03 28.06 -17.94
C SER A 341 -4.20 27.77 -16.43
N GLY A 342 -4.25 26.49 -16.05
CA GLY A 342 -4.41 26.02 -14.68
C GLY A 342 -5.86 25.93 -14.19
N VAL A 343 -6.85 26.28 -15.02
CA VAL A 343 -8.26 26.30 -14.65
C VAL A 343 -9.01 25.13 -15.30
N VAL A 344 -9.71 24.35 -14.48
CA VAL A 344 -10.57 23.25 -14.93
C VAL A 344 -11.92 23.83 -15.38
N SER A 345 -12.45 23.34 -16.50
CA SER A 345 -13.79 23.68 -17.01
C SER A 345 -14.49 22.45 -17.57
N GLY A 346 -15.84 22.45 -17.59
CA GLY A 346 -16.66 21.36 -18.13
C GLY A 346 -17.24 20.41 -17.07
N PHE A 347 -16.81 20.49 -15.80
CA PHE A 347 -17.40 19.72 -14.70
C PHE A 347 -18.86 20.11 -14.38
N ASP A 348 -19.24 21.34 -14.72
CA ASP A 348 -20.60 21.87 -14.63
C ASP A 348 -21.57 21.22 -15.65
N LYS A 349 -21.02 20.58 -16.68
CA LYS A 349 -21.78 19.92 -17.75
C LYS A 349 -21.96 18.42 -17.53
N LEU A 350 -21.35 17.87 -16.50
CA LEU A 350 -21.49 16.46 -16.14
C LEU A 350 -22.81 16.25 -15.40
N ASP A 351 -23.46 15.13 -15.67
CA ASP A 351 -24.69 14.70 -15.00
C ASP A 351 -24.46 14.30 -13.53
N GLY A 352 -25.54 13.89 -12.85
CA GLY A 352 -25.53 13.51 -11.44
C GLY A 352 -24.76 12.23 -11.10
N THR A 353 -24.34 11.43 -12.09
CA THR A 353 -23.52 10.23 -11.88
C THR A 353 -22.05 10.58 -11.58
N TYR A 354 -21.59 11.77 -11.96
CA TYR A 354 -20.26 12.27 -11.67
C TYR A 354 -20.20 13.01 -10.33
N GLY A 355 -20.06 12.22 -9.26
CA GLY A 355 -19.83 12.70 -7.91
C GLY A 355 -18.43 13.29 -7.69
N VAL A 356 -18.10 13.58 -6.42
CA VAL A 356 -16.79 14.16 -6.06
C VAL A 356 -15.65 13.20 -6.42
N LYS A 357 -15.83 11.89 -6.22
CA LYS A 357 -14.80 10.88 -6.49
C LYS A 357 -14.50 10.78 -7.98
N GLU A 358 -15.53 10.76 -8.81
CA GLU A 358 -15.43 10.67 -10.27
C GLU A 358 -14.76 11.94 -10.82
N LYS A 359 -15.12 13.12 -10.30
CA LYS A 359 -14.46 14.38 -10.66
C LYS A 359 -12.99 14.40 -10.26
N LEU A 360 -12.65 13.95 -9.05
CA LEU A 360 -11.25 13.81 -8.62
C LEU A 360 -10.48 12.82 -9.51
N TYR A 361 -11.12 11.73 -9.94
CA TYR A 361 -10.53 10.79 -10.88
C TYR A 361 -10.27 11.45 -12.25
N LEU A 362 -11.20 12.26 -12.78
CA LEU A 362 -10.96 12.99 -14.03
C LEU A 362 -9.77 13.97 -13.92
N LEU A 363 -9.53 14.54 -12.73
CA LEU A 363 -8.37 15.40 -12.52
C LEU A 363 -7.03 14.67 -12.67
N SER A 364 -6.96 13.35 -12.42
CA SER A 364 -5.70 12.61 -12.57
C SER A 364 -5.19 12.57 -14.01
N PHE A 365 -6.07 12.76 -15.01
CA PHE A 365 -5.68 12.80 -16.42
C PHE A 365 -5.09 14.15 -16.85
N PHE A 366 -5.37 15.23 -16.12
CA PHE A 366 -4.87 16.56 -16.49
C PHE A 366 -3.43 16.81 -16.05
N ARG A 367 -2.98 16.11 -15.00
CA ARG A 367 -1.63 16.18 -14.44
C ARG A 367 -1.13 17.62 -14.34
N LEU A 368 -1.82 18.38 -13.49
CA LEU A 368 -1.56 19.78 -13.18
C LEU A 368 -0.23 19.98 -12.44
#